data_AF-A0AAU9CJ68-F1
#
_entry.id   AF-A0AAU9CJ68-F1
#
_cell.length_a   1.000
_cell.length_b   1.000
_cell.length_c   1.000
_cell.angle_alpha   90.00
_cell.angle_beta   90.00
_cell.angle_gamma   90.00
#
_symmetry.space_group_name_H-M   'P 1'
#
loop_
_entity.id
_entity.type
_entity.pdbx_description
1 polymer ?
#
loop_
_entity_poly.entity_id
_entity_poly.type
_entity_poly.pdbx_seq_one_letter_code
_entity_poly.pdbx_strand_id
1 'polypeptide(L)'
;MVEIIQDKLDIRLDFDPDVEDPSRLFRAFAEIIDSVNSLDLQIARSIDPNVENKLFLKDIEKGSLIAKLEKWITLDPSNELKITPLPESNDVREYLNESRQVSLKSLNSDSQDLESLERLTAKIDDIAKSKNIDKYFNYKKVEVLPVAENLNKISHASNKLADKETFDIISNHDSTELNNTSPKINIEDIKTALTSEVIENTTTEVYKIKKPDFLGESRACS
;
A
#
# COMPACT_ATOMS: atom_id res chain seq x y z
N MET A 1 11.85 -19.34 9.30
CA MET A 1 11.41 -19.22 10.72
C MET A 1 10.22 -18.32 10.62
N VAL A 2 9.04 -18.76 11.03
CA VAL A 2 7.84 -17.95 10.87
C VAL A 2 7.89 -16.81 11.88
N GLU A 3 7.79 -15.58 11.41
CA GLU A 3 7.76 -14.39 12.27
C GLU A 3 6.34 -13.82 12.28
N ILE A 4 5.78 -13.63 13.48
CA ILE A 4 4.44 -13.09 13.69
C ILE A 4 4.57 -11.69 14.25
N ILE A 5 4.14 -10.72 13.46
CA ILE A 5 4.09 -9.31 13.85
C ILE A 5 2.68 -9.02 14.35
N GLN A 6 2.59 -8.51 15.57
CA GLN A 6 1.35 -8.08 16.20
C GLN A 6 1.25 -6.56 16.17
N ASP A 7 0.16 -6.04 15.61
CA ASP A 7 -0.15 -4.62 15.54
C ASP A 7 -1.55 -4.33 16.12
N LYS A 8 -1.72 -3.14 16.70
CA LYS A 8 -2.98 -2.70 17.33
C LYS A 8 -3.57 -1.54 16.53
N LEU A 9 -4.85 -1.66 16.22
CA LEU A 9 -5.60 -0.69 15.43
C LEU A 9 -6.97 -0.46 16.07
N ASP A 10 -7.32 0.78 16.31
CA ASP A 10 -8.67 1.14 16.76
C ASP A 10 -9.39 1.87 15.63
N ILE A 11 -10.62 1.46 15.32
CA ILE A 11 -11.49 2.16 14.38
C ILE A 11 -12.74 2.57 15.14
N ARG A 12 -12.98 3.88 15.24
CA ARG A 12 -14.16 4.46 15.87
C ARG A 12 -15.07 5.04 14.81
N LEU A 13 -16.35 4.74 14.88
CA LEU A 13 -17.42 5.41 14.16
C LEU A 13 -18.16 6.35 15.12
N ASP A 14 -18.09 7.65 14.84
CA ASP A 14 -18.87 8.69 15.52
C ASP A 14 -20.14 9.00 14.71
N PHE A 15 -21.28 9.04 15.39
CA PHE A 15 -22.60 9.21 14.78
C PHE A 15 -23.63 9.73 15.80
N ASP A 16 -24.71 10.33 15.28
CA ASP A 16 -25.85 10.76 16.10
C ASP A 16 -26.70 9.54 16.52
N PRO A 17 -27.00 9.32 17.81
CA PRO A 17 -27.84 8.21 18.25
C PRO A 17 -29.24 8.16 17.61
N ASP A 18 -29.76 9.31 17.15
CA ASP A 18 -31.07 9.43 16.51
C ASP A 18 -31.01 9.27 14.97
N VAL A 19 -29.91 8.72 14.44
CA VAL A 19 -29.68 8.51 13.00
C VAL A 19 -30.72 7.59 12.35
N GLU A 20 -31.21 8.01 11.17
CA GLU A 20 -32.02 7.16 10.29
C GLU A 20 -31.15 6.16 9.50
N ASP A 21 -31.67 4.97 9.24
CA ASP A 21 -30.94 3.85 8.63
C ASP A 21 -29.59 3.51 9.33
N PRO A 22 -29.63 3.05 10.59
CA PRO A 22 -28.41 2.59 11.28
C PRO A 22 -27.73 1.41 10.57
N SER A 23 -28.46 0.67 9.71
CA SER A 23 -27.87 -0.42 8.94
C SER A 23 -26.79 0.07 7.97
N ARG A 24 -26.91 1.29 7.43
CA ARG A 24 -25.86 1.94 6.61
C ARG A 24 -24.57 2.10 7.40
N LEU A 25 -24.65 2.54 8.65
CA LEU A 25 -23.50 2.74 9.51
C LEU A 25 -22.73 1.44 9.75
N PHE A 26 -23.44 0.37 10.10
CA PHE A 26 -22.81 -0.94 10.31
C PHE A 26 -22.16 -1.49 9.04
N ARG A 27 -22.79 -1.30 7.87
CA ARG A 27 -22.19 -1.70 6.58
C ARG A 27 -20.93 -0.89 6.27
N ALA A 28 -20.99 0.43 6.41
CA ALA A 28 -19.85 1.31 6.21
C ALA A 28 -18.72 0.96 7.19
N PHE A 29 -19.05 0.63 8.44
CA PHE A 29 -18.08 0.21 9.46
C PHE A 29 -17.43 -1.15 9.16
N ALA A 30 -18.18 -2.12 8.64
CA ALA A 30 -17.58 -3.36 8.17
C ALA A 30 -16.64 -3.12 6.97
N GLU A 31 -17.08 -2.30 6.01
CA GLU A 31 -16.30 -2.00 4.81
C GLU A 31 -15.01 -1.22 5.12
N ILE A 32 -15.03 -0.29 6.09
CA ILE A 32 -13.82 0.44 6.48
C ILE A 32 -12.81 -0.51 7.14
N ILE A 33 -13.26 -1.43 8.00
CA ILE A 33 -12.41 -2.46 8.62
C ILE A 33 -11.73 -3.30 7.53
N ASP A 34 -12.50 -3.83 6.59
CA ASP A 34 -11.98 -4.68 5.50
C ASP A 34 -11.02 -3.92 4.58
N SER A 35 -11.33 -2.66 4.27
CA SER A 35 -10.54 -1.84 3.35
C SER A 35 -9.22 -1.40 3.97
N VAL A 36 -9.22 -0.99 5.25
CA VAL A 36 -7.99 -0.70 5.99
C VAL A 36 -7.12 -1.95 6.07
N ASN A 37 -7.70 -3.11 6.42
CA ASN A 37 -6.98 -4.38 6.47
C ASN A 37 -6.35 -4.79 5.12
N SER A 38 -7.05 -4.50 4.02
CA SER A 38 -6.58 -4.78 2.65
C SER A 38 -5.43 -3.86 2.22
N LEU A 39 -5.49 -2.56 2.55
CA LEU A 39 -4.38 -1.62 2.34
C LEU A 39 -3.11 -2.12 3.05
N ASP A 40 -3.30 -2.50 4.29
CA ASP A 40 -2.28 -3.00 5.20
C ASP A 40 -1.61 -4.30 4.69
N LEU A 41 -2.41 -5.22 4.14
CA LEU A 41 -1.91 -6.42 3.47
C LEU A 41 -1.12 -6.06 2.21
N GLN A 42 -1.61 -5.09 1.43
CA GLN A 42 -0.93 -4.63 0.22
C GLN A 42 0.44 -4.01 0.53
N ILE A 43 0.54 -3.25 1.61
CA ILE A 43 1.82 -2.70 2.08
C ILE A 43 2.72 -3.84 2.58
N ALA A 44 2.21 -4.79 3.37
CA ALA A 44 3.03 -5.91 3.88
C ALA A 44 3.61 -6.80 2.76
N ARG A 45 2.91 -6.91 1.62
CA ARG A 45 3.40 -7.62 0.43
C ARG A 45 4.62 -6.99 -0.22
N SER A 46 4.95 -5.75 0.13
CA SER A 46 6.21 -5.10 -0.25
C SER A 46 7.41 -5.82 0.38
N ILE A 47 7.23 -6.46 1.54
CA ILE A 47 8.28 -7.15 2.30
C ILE A 47 8.31 -8.64 1.94
N ASP A 48 7.14 -9.26 1.93
CA ASP A 48 6.97 -10.67 1.61
C ASP A 48 5.71 -10.87 0.75
N PRO A 49 5.84 -11.28 -0.52
CA PRO A 49 4.68 -11.50 -1.38
C PRO A 49 3.71 -12.58 -0.86
N ASN A 50 4.18 -13.49 -0.01
CA ASN A 50 3.40 -14.60 0.55
C ASN A 50 2.80 -14.28 1.92
N VAL A 51 2.91 -13.04 2.40
CA VAL A 51 2.43 -12.65 3.73
C VAL A 51 0.96 -13.05 3.97
N GLU A 52 0.72 -13.65 5.14
CA GLU A 52 -0.63 -13.90 5.64
C GLU A 52 -1.03 -12.84 6.67
N ASN A 53 -2.29 -12.41 6.62
CA ASN A 53 -2.83 -11.41 7.54
C ASN A 53 -4.11 -11.93 8.20
N LYS A 54 -4.18 -11.87 9.53
CA LYS A 54 -5.36 -12.20 10.33
C LYS A 54 -5.74 -11.02 11.21
N LEU A 55 -7.01 -10.65 11.20
CA LEU A 55 -7.57 -9.56 11.99
C LEU A 55 -8.49 -10.12 13.08
N PHE A 56 -8.26 -9.73 14.32
CA PHE A 56 -9.04 -10.17 15.47
C PHE A 56 -9.75 -8.99 16.13
N LEU A 57 -11.06 -9.08 16.27
CA LEU A 57 -11.82 -8.16 17.11
C LEU A 57 -11.52 -8.46 18.60
N LYS A 58 -10.99 -7.47 19.32
CA LYS A 58 -10.64 -7.59 20.74
C LYS A 58 -11.73 -7.05 21.65
N ASP A 59 -12.38 -5.97 21.26
CA ASP A 59 -13.35 -5.27 22.09
C ASP A 59 -14.31 -4.42 21.25
N ILE A 60 -15.52 -4.19 21.76
CA ILE A 60 -16.48 -3.19 21.26
C ILE A 60 -17.01 -2.39 22.44
N GLU A 61 -16.83 -1.07 22.42
CA GLU A 61 -17.33 -0.18 23.48
C GLU A 61 -18.79 0.29 23.22
N LYS A 62 -19.53 0.63 24.29
CA LYS A 62 -20.92 1.12 24.23
C LYS A 62 -20.96 2.65 24.23
N GLY A 63 -21.76 3.24 23.34
CA GLY A 63 -21.98 4.70 23.24
C GLY A 63 -21.36 5.35 22.00
N SER A 64 -20.48 4.61 21.31
CA SER A 64 -19.97 4.82 19.95
C SER A 64 -19.57 3.44 19.42
N LEU A 65 -19.55 3.22 18.10
CA LEU A 65 -19.11 1.94 17.55
C LEU A 65 -17.58 1.98 17.43
N ILE A 66 -16.90 1.56 18.49
CA ILE A 66 -15.43 1.44 18.52
C ILE A 66 -15.08 -0.03 18.37
N ALA A 67 -14.34 -0.38 17.33
CA ALA A 67 -13.73 -1.70 17.18
C ALA A 67 -12.25 -1.60 17.54
N LYS A 68 -11.84 -2.33 18.57
CA LYS A 68 -10.41 -2.52 18.88
C LYS A 68 -9.95 -3.79 18.20
N LEU A 69 -8.94 -3.67 17.35
CA LEU A 69 -8.48 -4.74 16.48
C LEU A 69 -7.03 -5.09 16.80
N GLU A 70 -6.72 -6.38 16.80
CA GLU A 70 -5.34 -6.87 16.79
C GLU A 70 -5.10 -7.57 15.47
N LYS A 71 -4.03 -7.15 14.80
CA LYS A 71 -3.64 -7.67 13.50
C LYS A 71 -2.40 -8.54 13.64
N TRP A 72 -2.44 -9.72 13.06
CA TRP A 72 -1.33 -10.67 13.03
C TRP A 72 -0.86 -10.83 11.60
N ILE A 73 0.38 -10.44 11.34
CA ILE A 73 1.02 -10.51 10.03
C ILE A 73 2.12 -11.56 10.12
N THR A 74 2.03 -12.55 9.24
CA THR A 74 2.94 -13.70 9.24
C THR A 74 3.85 -13.62 8.02
N LEU A 75 5.15 -13.45 8.26
CA LEU A 75 6.18 -13.47 7.22
C LEU A 75 6.73 -14.90 7.06
N ASP A 76 7.00 -15.29 5.81
CA ASP A 76 7.46 -16.61 5.38
C ASP A 76 6.56 -17.75 5.92
N PRO A 77 5.25 -17.76 5.60
CA PRO A 77 4.32 -18.75 6.14
C PRO A 77 4.63 -20.18 5.63
N SER A 78 5.22 -20.33 4.45
CA SER A 78 5.62 -21.63 3.90
C SER A 78 6.92 -22.16 4.50
N ASN A 79 7.77 -21.31 5.10
CA ASN A 79 9.09 -21.67 5.61
C ASN A 79 10.00 -22.28 4.53
N GLU A 80 9.71 -21.98 3.26
CA GLU A 80 10.43 -22.47 2.08
C GLU A 80 11.43 -21.39 1.64
N LEU A 81 12.72 -21.68 1.86
CA LEU A 81 13.91 -20.85 1.55
C LEU A 81 14.34 -19.87 2.66
N LYS A 82 14.95 -20.42 3.72
CA LYS A 82 15.68 -19.69 4.77
C LYS A 82 16.99 -19.02 4.32
N ILE A 83 17.10 -18.61 3.06
CA ILE A 83 18.36 -18.09 2.50
C ILE A 83 18.55 -16.61 2.86
N THR A 84 17.48 -15.92 3.26
CA THR A 84 17.49 -14.48 3.56
C THR A 84 16.99 -14.19 4.97
N PRO A 85 17.69 -13.29 5.71
CA PRO A 85 17.22 -12.84 7.02
C PRO A 85 15.89 -12.11 6.88
N LEU A 86 14.98 -12.30 7.84
CA LEU A 86 13.74 -11.54 7.93
C LEU A 86 13.97 -10.20 8.62
N PRO A 87 13.15 -9.17 8.31
CA PRO A 87 13.20 -7.91 9.03
C PRO A 87 12.75 -8.04 10.47
N GLU A 88 13.35 -7.23 11.35
CA GLU A 88 12.97 -7.23 12.76
C GLU A 88 11.50 -6.85 12.93
N SER A 89 10.74 -7.63 13.70
CA SER A 89 9.31 -7.40 13.96
C SER A 89 8.94 -5.95 14.32
N ASN A 90 9.81 -5.23 15.05
CA ASN A 90 9.54 -3.85 15.45
C ASN A 90 9.61 -2.89 14.26
N ASP A 91 10.65 -3.02 13.41
CA ASP A 91 10.82 -2.20 12.21
C ASP A 91 9.68 -2.45 11.23
N VAL A 92 9.24 -3.70 11.07
CA VAL A 92 8.08 -4.02 10.22
C VAL A 92 6.80 -3.40 10.77
N ARG A 93 6.57 -3.50 12.08
CA ARG A 93 5.39 -2.89 12.71
C ARG A 93 5.38 -1.38 12.53
N GLU A 94 6.49 -0.70 12.76
CA GLU A 94 6.59 0.75 12.57
C GLU A 94 6.41 1.14 11.11
N TYR A 95 7.05 0.41 10.19
CA TYR A 95 6.86 0.61 8.74
C TYR A 95 5.40 0.52 8.33
N LEU A 96 4.69 -0.52 8.76
CA LEU A 96 3.28 -0.71 8.44
C LEU A 96 2.42 0.41 9.03
N ASN A 97 2.68 0.79 10.28
CA ASN A 97 1.88 1.79 10.99
C ASN A 97 2.06 3.16 10.35
N GLU A 98 3.29 3.59 10.10
CA GLU A 98 3.58 4.87 9.44
C GLU A 98 3.07 4.90 7.99
N SER A 99 3.23 3.79 7.25
CA SER A 99 2.76 3.67 5.87
C SER A 99 1.23 3.73 5.77
N ARG A 100 0.51 3.07 6.70
CA ARG A 100 -0.94 3.19 6.83
C ARG A 100 -1.34 4.63 7.13
N GLN A 101 -0.69 5.27 8.09
CA GLN A 101 -1.01 6.65 8.48
C GLN A 101 -0.81 7.65 7.35
N VAL A 102 0.30 7.59 6.61
CA VAL A 102 0.52 8.51 5.47
C VAL A 102 -0.48 8.27 4.34
N SER A 103 -0.89 7.01 4.13
CA SER A 103 -1.90 6.64 3.13
C SER A 103 -3.30 7.09 3.51
N LEU A 104 -3.69 6.97 4.79
CA LEU A 104 -4.99 7.47 5.24
C LEU A 104 -5.03 9.00 5.19
N LYS A 105 -3.97 9.68 5.65
CA LYS A 105 -3.87 11.15 5.60
C LYS A 105 -3.90 11.70 4.17
N SER A 106 -3.46 10.93 3.17
CA SER A 106 -3.54 11.40 1.78
C SER A 106 -4.98 11.51 1.27
N LEU A 107 -5.95 10.82 1.88
CA LEU A 107 -7.37 10.97 1.54
C LEU A 107 -7.94 12.32 2.00
N ASN A 108 -7.23 13.08 2.83
CA ASN A 108 -7.63 14.44 3.19
C ASN A 108 -7.03 15.51 2.25
N SER A 109 -6.40 15.08 1.14
CA SER A 109 -5.82 15.97 0.13
C SER A 109 -6.77 16.17 -1.06
N ASP A 110 -6.73 17.37 -1.66
CA ASP A 110 -7.65 17.79 -2.72
C ASP A 110 -7.49 17.00 -4.05
N SER A 111 -6.31 16.41 -4.31
CA SER A 111 -6.01 15.67 -5.55
C SER A 111 -5.70 14.20 -5.29
N GLN A 112 -6.29 13.31 -6.09
CA GLN A 112 -6.01 11.87 -6.13
C GLN A 112 -5.64 11.43 -7.55
N ASP A 113 -4.80 12.22 -8.21
CA ASP A 113 -4.24 11.91 -9.54
C ASP A 113 -3.01 11.00 -9.44
N LEU A 114 -2.50 10.57 -10.60
CA LEU A 114 -1.34 9.68 -10.69
C LEU A 114 -0.13 10.26 -9.95
N GLU A 115 0.20 11.54 -10.17
CA GLU A 115 1.34 12.19 -9.54
C GLU A 115 1.23 12.20 -8.01
N SER A 116 0.05 12.50 -7.47
CA SER A 116 -0.19 12.48 -6.02
C SER A 116 -0.01 11.08 -5.44
N LEU A 117 -0.47 10.05 -6.16
CA LEU A 117 -0.33 8.65 -5.74
C LEU A 117 1.11 8.13 -5.88
N GLU A 118 1.86 8.57 -6.90
CA GLU A 118 3.29 8.27 -7.03
C GLU A 118 4.09 8.87 -5.89
N ARG A 119 3.80 10.13 -5.53
CA ARG A 119 4.39 10.77 -4.34
C ARG A 119 4.05 10.02 -3.06
N LEU A 120 2.84 9.49 -2.93
CA LEU A 120 2.46 8.65 -1.79
C LEU A 120 3.29 7.36 -1.75
N THR A 121 3.38 6.61 -2.85
CA THR A 121 4.19 5.37 -2.87
C THR A 121 5.68 5.64 -2.65
N ALA A 122 6.20 6.79 -3.09
CA ALA A 122 7.55 7.23 -2.78
C ALA A 122 7.74 7.51 -1.28
N LYS A 123 6.78 8.16 -0.62
CA LYS A 123 6.82 8.35 0.83
C LYS A 123 6.81 7.02 1.58
N ILE A 124 5.99 6.06 1.17
CA ILE A 124 5.98 4.70 1.74
C ILE A 124 7.36 4.04 1.58
N ASP A 125 7.99 4.20 0.42
CA ASP A 125 9.34 3.70 0.16
C ASP A 125 10.40 4.37 1.05
N ASP A 126 10.27 5.67 1.30
CA ASP A 126 11.17 6.40 2.20
C ASP A 126 10.99 5.96 3.67
N ILE A 127 9.76 5.64 4.09
CA ILE A 127 9.50 5.01 5.39
C ILE A 127 10.24 3.66 5.46
N ALA A 128 10.13 2.81 4.42
CA ALA A 128 10.85 1.53 4.36
C ALA A 128 12.37 1.72 4.53
N LYS A 129 12.96 2.71 3.83
CA LYS A 129 14.38 3.06 3.96
C LYS A 129 14.76 3.51 5.37
N SER A 130 13.93 4.34 6.00
CA SER A 130 14.17 4.83 7.36
C SER A 130 14.22 3.69 8.39
N LYS A 131 13.49 2.60 8.13
CA LYS A 131 13.41 1.40 8.97
C LYS A 131 14.31 0.25 8.46
N ASN A 132 15.18 0.51 7.49
CA ASN A 132 16.06 -0.48 6.84
C ASN A 132 15.33 -1.66 6.18
N ILE A 133 14.02 -1.57 5.97
CA ILE A 133 13.19 -2.60 5.32
C ILE A 133 13.55 -2.75 3.83
N ASP A 134 14.03 -1.67 3.21
CA ASP A 134 14.45 -1.64 1.81
C ASP A 134 15.68 -2.53 1.51
N LYS A 135 16.47 -2.86 2.54
CA LYS A 135 17.70 -3.65 2.41
C LYS A 135 17.44 -5.16 2.30
N TYR A 136 16.21 -5.60 2.57
CA TYR A 136 15.86 -7.01 2.52
C TYR A 136 15.63 -7.47 1.08
N PHE A 137 16.15 -8.66 0.76
CA PHE A 137 16.18 -9.18 -0.62
C PHE A 137 14.79 -9.28 -1.28
N ASN A 138 13.76 -9.55 -0.48
CA ASN A 138 12.39 -9.69 -0.97
C ASN A 138 11.65 -8.34 -1.07
N TYR A 139 12.26 -7.25 -0.60
CA TYR A 139 11.62 -5.95 -0.62
C TYR A 139 11.38 -5.49 -2.05
N LYS A 140 10.17 -5.00 -2.30
CA LYS A 140 9.75 -4.34 -3.53
C LYS A 140 8.95 -3.10 -3.16
N LYS A 141 9.23 -1.98 -3.83
CA LYS A 141 8.44 -0.77 -3.68
C LYS A 141 6.96 -1.06 -3.95
N VAL A 142 6.08 -0.47 -3.13
CA VAL A 142 4.63 -0.60 -3.28
C VAL A 142 4.19 0.02 -4.61
N GLU A 143 3.37 -0.73 -5.35
CA GLU A 143 2.83 -0.29 -6.64
C GLU A 143 1.67 0.71 -6.47
N VAL A 144 1.58 1.68 -7.38
CA VAL A 144 0.58 2.75 -7.36
C VAL A 144 -0.85 2.22 -7.47
N LEU A 145 -1.11 1.37 -8.46
CA LEU A 145 -2.48 0.93 -8.78
C LEU A 145 -3.13 0.15 -7.60
N PRO A 146 -2.48 -0.86 -6.99
CA PRO A 146 -3.05 -1.53 -5.82
C PRO A 146 -3.29 -0.60 -4.62
N VAL A 147 -2.44 0.41 -4.41
CA VAL A 147 -2.66 1.42 -3.36
C VAL A 147 -3.90 2.25 -3.67
N ALA A 148 -4.01 2.75 -4.91
CA ALA A 148 -5.15 3.52 -5.37
C ALA A 148 -6.47 2.75 -5.21
N GLU A 149 -6.48 1.47 -5.56
CA GLU A 149 -7.67 0.61 -5.40
C GLU A 149 -8.11 0.48 -3.93
N ASN A 150 -7.16 0.31 -3.01
CA ASN A 150 -7.47 0.22 -1.59
C ASN A 150 -7.93 1.57 -1.01
N LEU A 151 -7.27 2.66 -1.36
CA LEU A 151 -7.68 4.01 -0.97
C LEU A 151 -9.09 4.36 -1.50
N ASN A 152 -9.42 3.92 -2.71
CA ASN A 152 -10.75 4.13 -3.27
C ASN A 152 -11.83 3.34 -2.51
N LYS A 153 -11.52 2.13 -2.02
CA LYS A 153 -12.45 1.36 -1.17
C LYS A 153 -12.68 2.05 0.18
N ILE A 154 -11.61 2.56 0.80
CA ILE A 154 -11.68 3.35 2.04
C ILE A 154 -12.54 4.59 1.81
N SER A 155 -12.26 5.37 0.76
CA SER A 155 -13.06 6.53 0.36
C SER A 155 -14.52 6.17 0.09
N HIS A 156 -14.79 5.05 -0.59
CA HIS A 156 -16.16 4.58 -0.82
C HIS A 156 -16.90 4.28 0.49
N ALA A 157 -16.25 3.63 1.46
CA ALA A 157 -16.83 3.36 2.76
C ALA A 157 -17.11 4.65 3.55
N SER A 158 -16.15 5.58 3.60
CA SER A 158 -16.31 6.88 4.27
C SER A 158 -17.38 7.76 3.62
N ASN A 159 -17.54 7.71 2.30
CA ASN A 159 -18.59 8.44 1.58
C ASN A 159 -20.02 7.88 1.80
N LYS A 160 -20.15 6.76 2.53
CA LYS A 160 -21.46 6.30 3.02
C LYS A 160 -21.90 7.02 4.28
N LEU A 161 -21.03 7.80 4.91
CA LEU A 161 -21.34 8.60 6.09
C LEU A 161 -22.18 9.84 5.72
N ALA A 162 -22.89 10.38 6.72
CA ALA A 162 -23.58 11.67 6.65
C ALA A 162 -22.64 12.78 7.14
N ASP A 163 -23.04 14.05 6.95
CA ASP A 163 -22.16 15.21 7.14
C ASP A 163 -21.53 15.36 8.55
N LYS A 164 -22.15 14.78 9.58
CA LYS A 164 -21.66 14.84 10.98
C LYS A 164 -21.09 13.52 11.49
N GLU A 165 -21.04 12.50 10.64
CA GLU A 165 -20.53 11.19 10.98
C GLU A 165 -19.08 11.08 10.52
N THR A 166 -18.25 10.43 11.32
CA THR A 166 -16.81 10.28 11.02
C THR A 166 -16.31 8.88 11.37
N PHE A 167 -15.29 8.44 10.65
CA PHE A 167 -14.42 7.36 11.08
C PHE A 167 -13.12 7.94 11.62
N ASP A 168 -12.76 7.60 12.85
CA ASP A 168 -11.43 7.83 13.40
C ASP A 168 -10.64 6.53 13.37
N ILE A 169 -9.55 6.50 12.60
CA ILE A 169 -8.63 5.37 12.53
C ILE A 169 -7.39 5.71 13.35
N ILE A 170 -7.16 4.97 14.43
CA ILE A 170 -6.12 5.26 15.43
C ILE A 170 -5.10 4.12 15.45
N SER A 171 -3.83 4.47 15.29
CA SER A 171 -2.71 3.53 15.30
C SER A 171 -1.47 4.21 15.87
N ASN A 172 -0.82 3.60 16.87
CA ASN A 172 0.37 4.13 17.56
C ASN A 172 0.27 5.61 17.96
N HIS A 173 -0.88 6.02 18.52
CA HIS A 173 -1.20 7.40 18.96
C HIS A 173 -1.47 8.43 17.86
N ASP A 174 -1.28 8.09 16.58
CA ASP A 174 -1.75 8.91 15.48
C ASP A 174 -3.19 8.56 15.13
N SER A 175 -4.02 9.59 14.93
CA SER A 175 -5.38 9.44 14.41
C SER A 175 -5.49 10.04 13.01
N THR A 176 -6.29 9.39 12.17
CA THR A 176 -6.78 9.97 10.93
C THR A 176 -8.30 9.94 10.95
N GLU A 177 -8.91 11.12 10.90
CA GLU A 177 -10.35 11.30 10.74
C GLU A 177 -10.68 11.25 9.24
N LEU A 178 -11.72 10.49 8.90
CA LEU A 178 -12.32 10.41 7.57
C LEU A 178 -13.81 10.71 7.66
N ASN A 179 -14.31 11.43 6.67
CA ASN A 179 -15.72 11.82 6.57
C ASN A 179 -16.27 11.56 5.15
N ASN A 180 -17.49 12.01 4.91
CA ASN A 180 -18.20 11.84 3.64
C ASN A 180 -17.70 12.71 2.47
N THR A 181 -16.58 13.43 2.65
CA THR A 181 -15.92 14.21 1.60
C THR A 181 -14.62 13.58 1.11
N SER A 182 -14.37 12.32 1.50
CA SER A 182 -13.19 11.58 1.03
C SER A 182 -13.18 11.53 -0.51
N PRO A 183 -12.08 11.92 -1.18
CA PRO A 183 -12.04 12.06 -2.62
C PRO A 183 -12.19 10.70 -3.29
N LYS A 184 -13.01 10.63 -4.34
CA LYS A 184 -13.15 9.43 -5.16
C LYS A 184 -11.96 9.33 -6.11
N ILE A 185 -11.37 8.14 -6.19
CA ILE A 185 -10.23 7.88 -7.08
C ILE A 185 -10.76 7.21 -8.36
N ASN A 186 -10.51 7.80 -9.52
CA ASN A 186 -10.87 7.19 -10.79
C ASN A 186 -9.80 6.17 -11.21
N ILE A 187 -10.01 4.91 -10.82
CA ILE A 187 -9.06 3.82 -11.08
C ILE A 187 -8.79 3.61 -12.57
N GLU A 188 -9.77 3.83 -13.45
CA GLU A 188 -9.58 3.67 -14.89
C GLU A 188 -8.71 4.78 -15.48
N ASP A 189 -8.80 6.01 -14.97
CA ASP A 189 -7.91 7.10 -15.36
C ASP A 189 -6.48 6.79 -14.91
N ILE A 190 -6.29 6.26 -13.69
CA ILE A 190 -4.98 5.85 -13.18
C ILE A 190 -4.37 4.74 -14.03
N LYS A 191 -5.14 3.70 -14.36
CA LYS A 191 -4.67 2.62 -15.27
C LYS A 191 -4.27 3.18 -16.62
N THR A 192 -5.10 4.02 -17.21
CA THR A 192 -4.84 4.64 -18.51
C THR A 192 -3.56 5.46 -18.47
N ALA A 193 -3.37 6.29 -17.45
CA ALA A 193 -2.18 7.11 -17.28
C ALA A 193 -0.90 6.25 -17.14
N LEU A 194 -0.92 5.21 -16.30
CA LEU A 194 0.20 4.26 -16.14
C LEU A 194 0.56 3.53 -17.44
N THR A 195 -0.42 3.23 -18.29
CA THR A 195 -0.16 2.57 -19.60
C THR A 195 0.23 3.53 -20.71
N SER A 196 -0.06 4.83 -20.55
CA SER A 196 0.26 5.88 -21.54
C SER A 196 1.69 6.39 -21.41
N GLU A 197 2.36 6.13 -20.27
CA GLU A 197 3.79 6.35 -20.11
C GLU A 197 4.60 5.34 -20.92
N VAL A 198 4.91 5.68 -22.17
CA VAL A 198 5.91 4.98 -22.97
C VAL A 198 7.30 5.45 -22.51
N ILE A 199 8.07 4.54 -21.90
CA ILE A 199 9.50 4.78 -21.65
C ILE A 199 10.23 4.67 -22.99
N GLU A 200 10.50 5.81 -23.65
CA GLU A 200 11.41 5.86 -24.79
C GLU A 200 12.86 5.66 -24.31
N ASN A 201 13.33 4.41 -24.27
CA ASN A 201 14.74 4.11 -24.06
C ASN A 201 15.52 4.29 -25.37
N THR A 202 16.08 5.48 -25.58
CA THR A 202 16.98 5.74 -26.71
C THR A 202 18.34 5.08 -26.42
N THR A 203 18.48 3.81 -26.80
CA THR A 203 19.77 3.12 -26.70
C THR A 203 20.60 3.46 -27.94
N THR A 204 21.63 4.30 -27.77
CA THR A 204 22.58 4.59 -28.87
C THR A 204 23.55 3.42 -29.02
N GLU A 205 23.25 2.48 -29.91
CA GLU A 205 24.18 1.42 -30.29
C GLU A 205 25.25 1.96 -31.25
N VAL A 206 26.49 2.14 -30.74
CA VAL A 206 27.64 2.48 -31.59
C VAL A 206 28.28 1.20 -32.12
N TYR A 207 27.93 0.82 -33.35
CA TYR A 207 28.59 -0.27 -34.05
C TYR A 207 29.96 0.17 -34.58
N LYS A 208 31.04 -0.39 -34.02
CA LYS A 208 32.37 -0.30 -34.62
C LYS A 208 32.44 -1.22 -35.85
N ILE A 209 32.13 -0.68 -37.03
CA ILE A 209 32.38 -1.37 -38.29
C ILE A 209 33.89 -1.26 -38.61
N LYS A 210 34.61 -2.39 -38.60
CA LYS A 210 35.97 -2.46 -39.14
C LYS A 210 35.89 -2.67 -40.65
N LYS A 211 36.59 -1.85 -41.43
CA LYS A 211 36.82 -2.13 -42.86
C LYS A 211 37.63 -3.42 -42.97
N PRO A 212 37.18 -4.42 -43.76
CA PRO A 212 38.00 -5.58 -44.04
C PRO A 212 39.22 -5.13 -44.86
N ASP A 213 40.40 -5.41 -44.33
CA ASP A 213 41.68 -5.16 -44.98
C ASP A 213 41.93 -6.33 -45.94
N PHE A 214 41.64 -6.13 -47.23
CA PHE A 214 41.93 -7.12 -48.26
C PHE A 214 43.41 -7.06 -48.63
N LEU A 215 44.26 -7.60 -47.76
CA LEU A 215 45.64 -7.93 -48.11
C LEU A 215 45.76 -9.44 -48.35
N GLY A 216 45.48 -9.81 -49.59
CA GLY A 216 45.79 -11.13 -50.13
C GLY A 216 46.24 -10.99 -51.57
N GLU A 217 47.53 -10.67 -51.77
CA GLU A 217 48.19 -10.87 -53.06
C GLU A 217 48.10 -12.36 -53.42
N SER A 218 47.13 -12.74 -54.24
CA SER A 218 47.13 -14.04 -54.90
C SER A 218 48.11 -13.96 -56.07
N ARG A 219 49.36 -14.34 -55.81
CA ARG A 219 50.35 -14.56 -56.87
C ARG A 219 49.89 -15.72 -57.75
N ALA A 220 49.92 -15.49 -59.06
CA ALA A 220 49.80 -16.52 -60.07
C ALA A 220 50.96 -17.53 -59.97
N CYS A 221 50.65 -18.81 -60.09
CA CYS A 221 51.61 -19.84 -60.51
C CYS A 221 50.97 -20.71 -61.60
N SER A 222 51.67 -20.70 -62.74
CA SER A 222 51.71 -21.61 -63.90
C SER A 222 50.82 -22.85 -63.92
#